data_AF-A0A449AJ07-F1
#
_entry.id   AF-A0A449AJ07-F1
#
_cell.length_a   1.000
_cell.length_b   1.000
_cell.length_c   1.000
_cell.angle_alpha   90.00
_cell.angle_beta   90.00
_cell.angle_gamma   90.00
#
_symmetry.space_group_name_H-M   'P 1'
#
loop_
_entity.id
_entity.type
_entity.pdbx_description
1 polymer ?
#
loop_
_entity_poly.entity_id
_entity_poly.type
_entity_poly.pdbx_seq_one_letter_code
_entity_poly.pdbx_strand_id
1 'polypeptide(L)'
;MAPDIQYVEVTEELKAQNRKFAQQALGKSILDGAFEAFRTPPIHWNEENFARYYESSPSNIYYFDKILEKFKNLLDNGDKVVEFLTDEGKKLYPELKKIKNEKIKRLRIISYIDITKFVLTSDKLEGELSQGYVIKPDNDNIYITEDGKLDSYSRTPLINGSVERLIKDNSELRTFDYNSYYGRTGKSVEEGTYPGWTKTDVTKNPEYAKYKIGDNDGIKFELIKRDVPDPKKRNQGIILTIDAENEAGYAKTLELINQLKADKKEITSYRIINIGRNNANQSFINIFKALPDKIPQLELFFETHNTTSLIALEDKEIDELSLYTTGNSNAGGWSINPWALKKTAWVNMIDYNVSFDYKPGLRVATRLGFDDIAFEDSDFDGKDFSRINNGLRMVYWVRNNERVFQGGLGAGLKPDRNEGENSYPVGLDLSRVTKIKSLRNLIFSDIEKPSNKPRKLVRLVLYNDSETFEIDADELNNANFGVIDTGPFSRSKISFRNGNQTRKIKITSKNGVTKLNSSGLDNLQKLITLARDNFGPETEFKVPNTDKELFEQLEKLGKKVIQVDPNEKAEFEFS
;
A
#
# COMPACT_ATOMS: atom_id res chain seq x y z
N MET A 1 -5.36 13.89 -12.16
CA MET A 1 -4.00 14.45 -12.01
C MET A 1 -4.10 15.90 -11.63
N ALA A 2 -3.40 16.33 -10.59
CA ALA A 2 -3.06 17.74 -10.45
C ALA A 2 -1.86 18.03 -11.35
N PRO A 3 -1.84 19.16 -12.07
CA PRO A 3 -0.72 19.52 -12.93
C PRO A 3 0.57 19.72 -12.10
N ASP A 4 1.69 19.24 -12.63
CA ASP A 4 3.01 19.62 -12.12
C ASP A 4 3.19 21.12 -12.37
N ILE A 5 3.30 21.89 -11.28
CA ILE A 5 3.62 23.32 -11.38
C ILE A 5 5.04 23.43 -11.92
N GLN A 6 5.18 23.89 -13.15
CA GLN A 6 6.48 24.13 -13.77
C GLN A 6 7.07 25.48 -13.37
N TYR A 7 6.21 26.45 -13.09
CA TYR A 7 6.58 27.81 -12.70
C TYR A 7 5.39 28.51 -12.03
N VAL A 8 5.66 29.30 -11.00
CA VAL A 8 4.69 30.22 -10.39
C VAL A 8 5.19 31.64 -10.60
N GLU A 9 4.31 32.51 -11.09
CA GLU A 9 4.57 33.95 -11.09
C GLU A 9 4.64 34.45 -9.64
N VAL A 10 5.81 34.91 -9.23
CA VAL A 10 6.04 35.36 -7.85
C VAL A 10 5.62 36.82 -7.73
N THR A 11 4.39 37.05 -7.30
CA THR A 11 3.89 38.41 -7.02
C THR A 11 4.35 38.92 -5.65
N GLU A 12 4.30 40.24 -5.43
CA GLU A 12 4.64 40.82 -4.13
C GLU A 12 3.65 40.40 -3.04
N GLU A 13 2.38 40.15 -3.38
CA GLU A 13 1.39 39.61 -2.46
C GLU A 13 1.77 38.21 -1.98
N LEU A 14 2.23 37.34 -2.88
CA LEU A 14 2.69 35.99 -2.53
C LEU A 14 3.92 36.06 -1.63
N LYS A 15 4.90 36.91 -1.94
CA LYS A 15 6.07 37.11 -1.08
C LYS A 15 5.66 37.62 0.29
N ALA A 16 4.79 38.63 0.37
CA ALA A 16 4.30 39.19 1.63
C ALA A 16 3.55 38.16 2.48
N GLN A 17 2.71 37.34 1.86
CA GLN A 17 2.00 36.26 2.54
C GLN A 17 2.97 35.19 3.07
N ASN A 18 3.93 34.77 2.26
CA ASN A 18 4.94 33.79 2.65
C ASN A 18 5.79 34.28 3.83
N ARG A 19 6.21 35.56 3.80
CA ARG A 19 6.90 36.23 4.91
C ARG A 19 6.07 36.21 6.18
N LYS A 20 4.79 36.60 6.08
CA LYS A 20 3.86 36.61 7.21
C LYS A 20 3.70 35.21 7.82
N PHE A 21 3.59 34.17 7.00
CA PHE A 21 3.49 32.79 7.47
C PHE A 21 4.77 32.31 8.15
N ALA A 22 5.95 32.64 7.61
CA ALA A 22 7.22 32.33 8.26
C ALA A 22 7.37 33.04 9.62
N GLN A 23 6.98 34.32 9.71
CA GLN A 23 6.96 35.07 10.98
C GLN A 23 6.00 34.45 12.00
N GLN A 24 4.78 34.08 11.58
CA GLN A 24 3.79 33.43 12.45
C GLN A 24 4.29 32.10 13.01
N ALA A 25 4.87 31.27 12.14
CA ALA A 25 5.40 29.96 12.51
C ALA A 25 6.59 30.06 13.47
N LEU A 26 7.48 31.04 13.25
CA LEU A 26 8.56 31.36 14.19
C LEU A 26 8.00 31.83 15.55
N GLY A 27 7.05 32.77 15.54
CA GLY A 27 6.46 33.33 16.75
C GLY A 27 5.74 32.29 17.62
N LYS A 28 5.02 31.35 17.01
CA LYS A 28 4.39 30.22 17.72
C LYS A 28 5.39 29.42 18.58
N SER A 29 6.67 29.38 18.17
CA SER A 29 7.72 28.62 18.87
C SER A 29 8.27 29.32 20.12
N ILE A 30 8.03 30.62 20.31
CA ILE A 30 8.56 31.39 21.44
C ILE A 30 7.48 32.13 22.25
N LEU A 31 6.23 32.13 21.79
CA LEU A 31 5.06 32.70 22.47
C LEU A 31 4.28 31.68 23.31
N ASP A 32 4.80 30.46 23.47
CA ASP A 32 4.23 29.47 24.39
C ASP A 32 4.55 29.86 25.85
N GLY A 33 3.61 29.62 26.76
CA GLY A 33 3.72 30.03 28.17
C GLY A 33 4.93 29.43 28.89
N ALA A 34 5.47 28.31 28.39
CA ALA A 34 6.69 27.71 28.89
C ALA A 34 7.95 28.60 28.73
N PHE A 35 7.94 29.54 27.78
CA PHE A 35 9.07 30.43 27.51
C PHE A 35 9.06 31.70 28.38
N GLU A 36 7.92 32.05 28.97
CA GLU A 36 7.74 33.27 29.75
C GLU A 36 8.66 33.31 30.98
N ALA A 37 9.00 32.16 31.56
CA ALA A 37 9.94 32.07 32.69
C ALA A 37 11.35 32.60 32.35
N PHE A 38 11.76 32.59 31.07
CA PHE A 38 13.04 33.16 30.63
C PHE A 38 12.97 34.67 30.40
N ARG A 39 11.78 35.24 30.18
CA ARG A 39 11.54 36.68 30.07
C ARG A 39 11.32 37.30 31.45
N THR A 40 10.41 36.72 32.21
CA THR A 40 9.96 37.20 33.52
C THR A 40 10.20 36.09 34.56
N PRO A 41 11.45 35.90 35.02
CA PRO A 41 11.76 34.84 35.96
C PRO A 41 11.03 35.03 37.29
N PRO A 42 10.56 33.93 37.92
CA PRO A 42 10.09 33.98 39.30
C PRO A 42 11.15 34.56 40.24
N ILE A 43 10.68 35.21 41.30
CA ILE A 43 11.55 35.83 42.31
C ILE A 43 12.53 34.78 42.85
N HIS A 44 13.82 35.14 42.92
CA HIS A 44 14.94 34.31 43.37
C HIS A 44 15.47 33.23 42.40
N TRP A 45 15.06 33.21 41.13
CA TRP A 45 15.70 32.32 40.16
C TRP A 45 17.15 32.74 39.84
N ASN A 46 18.08 31.81 40.07
CA ASN A 46 19.47 31.91 39.63
C ASN A 46 19.74 30.96 38.43
N GLU A 47 20.98 30.88 37.96
CA GLU A 47 21.34 30.01 36.82
C GLU A 47 21.03 28.52 37.05
N GLU A 48 21.10 28.04 38.29
CA GLU A 48 20.80 26.65 38.67
C GLU A 48 19.29 26.37 38.63
N ASN A 49 18.45 27.35 39.00
CA ASN A 49 16.99 27.23 38.83
C ASN A 49 16.60 27.12 37.36
N PHE A 50 17.21 27.92 36.49
CA PHE A 50 16.98 27.86 35.05
C PHE A 50 17.43 26.53 34.43
N ALA A 51 18.61 26.03 34.84
CA ALA A 51 19.09 24.72 34.39
C ALA A 51 18.11 23.61 34.78
N ARG A 52 17.65 23.58 36.04
CA ARG A 52 16.65 22.61 36.49
C ARG A 52 15.32 22.72 35.75
N TYR A 53 14.89 23.93 35.39
CA TYR A 53 13.67 24.12 34.61
C TYR A 53 13.82 23.57 33.18
N TYR A 54 14.94 23.86 32.53
CA TYR A 54 15.27 23.32 31.21
C TYR A 54 15.36 21.78 31.23
N GLU A 55 15.97 21.18 32.27
CA GLU A 55 16.17 19.73 32.41
C GLU A 55 15.00 18.98 33.08
N SER A 56 13.91 19.67 33.43
CA SER A 56 12.81 19.10 34.23
C SER A 56 12.06 17.94 33.56
N SER A 57 12.15 17.81 32.22
CA SER A 57 11.65 16.65 31.48
C SER A 57 12.32 16.51 30.11
N PRO A 58 12.33 15.30 29.51
CA PRO A 58 12.77 15.12 28.13
C PRO A 58 12.04 16.00 27.11
N SER A 59 10.74 16.25 27.33
CA SER A 59 9.93 17.13 26.49
C SER A 59 10.38 18.59 26.54
N ASN A 60 10.77 19.08 27.72
CA ASN A 60 11.30 20.44 27.87
C ASN A 60 12.66 20.59 27.21
N ILE A 61 13.56 19.61 27.38
CA ILE A 61 14.86 19.60 26.70
C ILE A 61 14.66 19.68 25.19
N TYR A 62 13.84 18.80 24.62
CA TYR A 62 13.54 18.79 23.19
C TYR A 62 12.96 20.12 22.71
N TYR A 63 12.00 20.69 23.44
CA TYR A 63 11.36 21.97 23.11
C TYR A 63 12.37 23.13 23.09
N PHE A 64 13.16 23.29 24.15
CA PHE A 64 14.13 24.39 24.24
C PHE A 64 15.33 24.23 23.30
N ASP A 65 15.79 23.00 23.06
CA ASP A 65 16.85 22.74 22.07
C ASP A 65 16.39 23.11 20.66
N LYS A 66 15.14 22.80 20.31
CA LYS A 66 14.55 23.23 19.04
C LYS A 66 14.51 24.74 18.92
N ILE A 67 14.19 25.47 20.00
CA ILE A 67 14.24 26.95 19.99
C ILE A 67 15.67 27.45 19.80
N LEU A 68 16.64 26.90 20.54
CA LEU A 68 18.05 27.27 20.40
C LEU A 68 18.56 27.05 18.98
N GLU A 69 18.17 25.95 18.35
CA GLU A 69 18.53 25.63 16.96
C GLU A 69 18.01 26.69 15.98
N LYS A 70 16.74 27.13 16.12
CA LYS A 70 16.13 28.14 15.24
C LYS A 70 16.87 29.47 15.24
N PHE A 71 17.45 29.88 16.37
CA PHE A 71 18.16 31.15 16.52
C PHE A 71 19.69 30.99 16.51
N LYS A 72 20.20 29.76 16.32
CA LYS A 72 21.62 29.43 16.44
C LYS A 72 22.50 30.35 15.60
N ASN A 73 22.21 30.49 14.31
CA ASN A 73 23.06 31.25 13.38
C ASN A 73 23.09 32.74 13.74
N LEU A 74 21.95 33.32 14.13
CA LEU A 74 21.86 34.71 14.58
C LEU A 74 22.66 34.94 15.87
N LEU A 75 22.55 34.03 16.83
CA LEU A 75 23.24 34.12 18.13
C LEU A 75 24.74 33.83 18.02
N ASP A 76 25.15 32.97 17.08
CA ASP A 76 26.54 32.69 16.80
C ASP A 76 27.21 33.87 16.05
N ASN A 77 26.43 34.76 15.40
CA ASN A 77 26.89 36.00 14.76
C ASN A 77 27.08 37.19 15.76
N GLY A 78 27.57 36.88 16.96
CA GLY A 78 27.93 37.88 17.96
C GLY A 78 26.79 38.84 18.36
N ASP A 79 27.09 40.14 18.40
CA ASP A 79 26.14 41.16 18.88
C ASP A 79 25.08 41.55 17.84
N LYS A 80 25.03 40.89 16.67
CA LYS A 80 24.02 41.14 15.62
C LYS A 80 22.59 40.95 16.14
N VAL A 81 22.39 40.02 17.09
CA VAL A 81 21.10 39.76 17.74
C VAL A 81 20.47 41.01 18.37
N VAL A 82 21.28 41.99 18.80
CA VAL A 82 20.81 43.23 19.46
C VAL A 82 19.84 44.04 18.59
N GLU A 83 20.02 44.01 17.27
CA GLU A 83 19.14 44.71 16.32
C GLU A 83 17.70 44.19 16.40
N PHE A 84 17.55 42.89 16.69
CA PHE A 84 16.30 42.15 16.73
C PHE A 84 15.67 42.08 18.12
N LEU A 85 16.31 42.62 19.16
CA LEU A 85 15.73 42.69 20.51
C LEU A 85 14.69 43.80 20.64
N THR A 86 13.69 43.58 21.48
CA THR A 86 12.82 44.63 22.03
C THR A 86 13.64 45.73 22.72
N ASP A 87 13.06 46.92 22.92
CA ASP A 87 13.76 48.02 23.61
C ASP A 87 14.16 47.67 25.04
N GLU A 88 13.35 46.83 25.71
CA GLU A 88 13.68 46.22 27.00
C GLU A 88 14.89 45.30 26.90
N GLY A 89 14.87 44.37 25.93
CA GLY A 89 15.97 43.45 25.66
C GLY A 89 17.29 44.15 25.40
N LYS A 90 17.28 45.23 24.61
CA LYS A 90 18.48 46.05 24.33
C LYS A 90 19.08 46.65 25.60
N LYS A 91 18.25 47.13 26.52
CA LYS A 91 18.71 47.67 27.82
C LYS A 91 19.31 46.59 28.70
N LEU A 92 18.73 45.38 28.69
CA LEU A 92 19.17 44.24 29.50
C LEU A 92 20.35 43.47 28.90
N TYR A 93 20.61 43.61 27.60
CA TYR A 93 21.61 42.83 26.87
C TYR A 93 23.02 42.83 27.51
N PRO A 94 23.57 43.97 27.99
CA PRO A 94 24.86 43.97 28.69
C PRO A 94 24.89 43.08 29.94
N GLU A 95 23.78 42.97 30.66
CA GLU A 95 23.66 42.10 31.84
C GLU A 95 23.42 40.64 31.44
N LEU A 96 22.62 40.39 30.40
CA LEU A 96 22.38 39.03 29.88
C LEU A 96 23.70 38.38 29.39
N LYS A 97 24.61 39.15 28.80
CA LYS A 97 25.94 38.65 28.36
C LYS A 97 26.81 38.12 29.51
N LYS A 98 26.55 38.51 30.76
CA LYS A 98 27.34 38.09 31.94
C LYS A 98 26.93 36.72 32.47
N ILE A 99 25.80 36.16 32.00
CA ILE A 99 25.32 34.82 32.38
C ILE A 99 26.36 33.78 31.92
N LYS A 100 26.81 32.92 32.85
CA LYS A 100 27.87 31.94 32.59
C LYS A 100 27.36 30.73 31.80
N ASN A 101 26.17 30.24 32.14
CA ASN A 101 25.57 29.12 31.40
C ASN A 101 25.11 29.57 30.00
N GLU A 102 25.80 29.07 28.97
CA GLU A 102 25.59 29.45 27.57
C GLU A 102 24.16 29.19 27.07
N LYS A 103 23.56 28.05 27.44
CA LYS A 103 22.19 27.72 27.02
C LYS A 103 21.18 28.67 27.66
N ILE A 104 21.32 28.94 28.96
CA ILE A 104 20.43 29.86 29.68
C ILE A 104 20.60 31.29 29.16
N LYS A 105 21.84 31.73 28.93
CA LYS A 105 22.13 33.03 28.32
C LYS A 105 21.37 33.20 27.00
N ARG A 106 21.48 32.22 26.10
CA ARG A 106 20.84 32.24 24.78
C ARG A 106 19.31 32.22 24.88
N LEU A 107 18.73 31.34 25.70
CA LEU A 107 17.27 31.29 25.92
C LEU A 107 16.73 32.63 26.47
N ARG A 108 17.47 33.26 27.40
CA ARG A 108 17.11 34.58 27.93
C ARG A 108 17.29 35.71 26.92
N ILE A 109 18.26 35.63 26.00
CA ILE A 109 18.36 36.60 24.90
C ILE A 109 17.17 36.43 23.94
N ILE A 110 16.83 35.18 23.59
CA ILE A 110 15.70 34.86 22.71
C ILE A 110 14.37 35.37 23.28
N SER A 111 14.17 35.35 24.60
CA SER A 111 12.91 35.78 25.23
C SER A 111 12.60 37.27 25.08
N TYR A 112 13.60 38.08 24.71
CA TYR A 112 13.45 39.49 24.39
C TYR A 112 13.51 39.80 22.90
N ILE A 113 13.55 38.80 22.02
CA ILE A 113 13.49 39.01 20.57
C ILE A 113 12.11 39.55 20.19
N ASP A 114 12.13 40.56 19.32
CA ASP A 114 10.96 41.10 18.65
C ASP A 114 10.78 40.43 17.29
N ILE A 115 9.86 39.46 17.21
CA ILE A 115 9.59 38.69 15.99
C ILE A 115 9.20 39.60 14.81
N THR A 116 8.60 40.77 15.08
CA THR A 116 8.16 41.69 14.03
C THR A 116 9.32 42.29 13.24
N LYS A 117 10.56 42.19 13.76
CA LYS A 117 11.76 42.71 13.10
C LYS A 117 12.33 41.78 12.03
N PHE A 118 11.91 40.52 11.98
CA PHE A 118 12.33 39.58 10.92
C PHE A 118 11.47 39.78 9.68
N VAL A 119 11.68 40.88 8.96
CA VAL A 119 10.84 41.30 7.82
C VAL A 119 11.33 40.81 6.46
N LEU A 120 12.49 40.17 6.41
CA LEU A 120 13.11 39.66 5.18
C LEU A 120 13.15 38.14 5.18
N THR A 121 13.01 37.56 4.00
CA THR A 121 13.24 36.13 3.73
C THR A 121 14.58 35.93 3.05
N SER A 122 15.17 34.75 3.19
CA SER A 122 16.42 34.43 2.49
C SER A 122 16.21 34.39 0.97
N ASP A 123 17.25 34.72 0.22
CA ASP A 123 17.21 34.69 -1.25
C ASP A 123 16.91 33.27 -1.77
N LYS A 124 17.32 32.25 -1.01
CA LYS A 124 16.98 30.85 -1.23
C LYS A 124 15.47 30.63 -1.15
N LEU A 125 14.86 31.06 -0.04
CA LEU A 125 13.42 30.92 0.18
C LEU A 125 12.61 31.69 -0.86
N GLU A 126 13.09 32.85 -1.31
CA GLU A 126 12.46 33.61 -2.40
C GLU A 126 12.61 32.93 -3.77
N GLY A 127 13.78 32.35 -4.06
CA GLY A 127 14.00 31.58 -5.29
C GLY A 127 13.07 30.36 -5.42
N GLU A 128 12.78 29.70 -4.30
CA GLU A 128 11.89 28.51 -4.28
C GLU A 128 10.40 28.85 -4.41
N LEU A 129 9.98 30.10 -4.14
CA LEU A 129 8.62 30.55 -4.44
C LEU A 129 8.31 30.44 -5.93
N SER A 130 9.28 30.74 -6.79
CA SER A 130 9.13 30.63 -8.25
C SER A 130 8.96 29.20 -8.74
N GLN A 131 9.38 28.23 -7.91
CA GLN A 131 9.20 26.79 -8.13
C GLN A 131 7.90 26.28 -7.49
N GLY A 132 7.09 27.16 -6.90
CA GLY A 132 5.81 26.84 -6.29
C GLY A 132 5.90 26.28 -4.86
N TYR A 133 6.98 26.50 -4.13
CA TYR A 133 7.09 26.11 -2.72
C TYR A 133 6.79 27.29 -1.80
N VAL A 134 5.96 27.05 -0.78
CA VAL A 134 5.55 28.04 0.22
C VAL A 134 5.76 27.53 1.65
N ILE A 135 5.80 28.48 2.57
CA ILE A 135 5.73 28.26 4.01
C ILE A 135 4.27 28.31 4.45
N LYS A 136 3.85 27.35 5.26
CA LYS A 136 2.55 27.37 5.94
C LYS A 136 2.70 27.85 7.39
N PRO A 137 1.65 28.43 8.00
CA PRO A 137 1.70 28.95 9.38
C PRO A 137 2.08 27.90 10.44
N ASP A 138 1.88 26.62 10.16
CA ASP A 138 2.14 25.49 11.05
C ASP A 138 3.53 24.87 10.85
N ASN A 139 4.36 25.41 9.96
CA ASN A 139 5.69 24.89 9.68
C ASN A 139 6.66 25.12 10.86
N ASP A 140 7.01 24.06 11.56
CA ASP A 140 7.85 24.13 12.75
C ASP A 140 9.37 24.18 12.45
N ASN A 141 9.77 24.12 11.18
CA ASN A 141 11.17 24.08 10.73
C ASN A 141 11.75 25.43 10.30
N ILE A 142 11.07 26.54 10.62
CA ILE A 142 11.57 27.91 10.40
C ILE A 142 12.77 28.20 11.30
N TYR A 143 13.83 28.76 10.72
CA TYR A 143 15.02 29.25 11.42
C TYR A 143 15.42 30.66 10.93
N ILE A 144 16.33 31.30 11.68
CA ILE A 144 16.89 32.61 11.36
C ILE A 144 18.33 32.46 10.87
N THR A 145 18.66 33.11 9.76
CA THR A 145 20.04 33.16 9.25
C THR A 145 20.92 34.08 10.09
N GLU A 146 22.24 34.06 9.88
CA GLU A 146 23.19 34.97 10.56
C GLU A 146 22.84 36.46 10.41
N ASP A 147 22.22 36.86 9.29
CA ASP A 147 21.84 38.25 8.98
C ASP A 147 20.43 38.61 9.44
N GLY A 148 19.70 37.70 10.10
CA GLY A 148 18.34 37.94 10.54
C GLY A 148 17.28 37.82 9.42
N LYS A 149 17.54 37.03 8.37
CA LYS A 149 16.53 36.64 7.39
C LYS A 149 15.81 35.36 7.83
N LEU A 150 14.53 35.23 7.48
CA LEU A 150 13.74 34.01 7.69
C LEU A 150 14.05 32.96 6.63
N ASP A 151 14.26 31.72 7.05
CA ASP A 151 14.39 30.56 6.17
C ASP A 151 13.77 29.31 6.84
N SER A 152 13.77 28.18 6.14
CA SER A 152 13.18 26.93 6.62
C SER A 152 13.95 25.70 6.14
N TYR A 153 14.03 24.67 6.99
CA TYR A 153 14.51 23.36 6.55
C TYR A 153 13.45 22.57 5.76
N SER A 154 12.17 22.92 5.90
CA SER A 154 11.06 22.23 5.22
C SER A 154 10.12 23.20 4.51
N ARG A 155 9.55 22.80 3.36
CA ARG A 155 8.67 23.65 2.55
C ARG A 155 7.54 22.79 1.99
N THR A 156 6.39 23.41 1.74
CA THR A 156 5.22 22.70 1.20
C THR A 156 4.94 23.21 -0.21
N PRO A 157 4.61 22.36 -1.18
CA PRO A 157 4.15 22.85 -2.47
C PRO A 157 2.85 23.65 -2.31
N LEU A 158 2.71 24.74 -3.06
CA LEU A 158 1.55 25.63 -3.08
C LEU A 158 0.28 24.83 -3.40
N ILE A 159 0.38 23.91 -4.36
CA ILE A 159 -0.64 22.90 -4.66
C ILE A 159 -0.05 21.53 -4.37
N ASN A 160 -0.62 20.81 -3.40
CA ASN A 160 -0.23 19.43 -3.16
C ASN A 160 -1.00 18.52 -4.12
N GLY A 161 -0.34 18.17 -5.23
CA GLY A 161 -1.00 17.38 -6.28
C GLY A 161 -1.51 16.01 -5.84
N SER A 162 -0.95 15.44 -4.76
CA SER A 162 -1.49 14.21 -4.17
C SER A 162 -2.78 14.44 -3.40
N VAL A 163 -2.89 15.56 -2.66
CA VAL A 163 -4.12 15.94 -1.95
C VAL A 163 -5.23 16.23 -2.97
N GLU A 164 -4.95 17.04 -3.98
CA GLU A 164 -5.90 17.36 -5.05
C GLU A 164 -6.38 16.11 -5.80
N ARG A 165 -5.47 15.17 -6.11
CA ARG A 165 -5.86 13.87 -6.69
C ARG A 165 -6.81 13.12 -5.77
N LEU A 166 -6.53 13.03 -4.47
CA LEU A 166 -7.41 12.31 -3.54
C LEU A 166 -8.79 12.96 -3.40
N ILE A 167 -8.85 14.30 -3.39
CA ILE A 167 -10.12 15.05 -3.41
C ILE A 167 -10.89 14.71 -4.70
N LYS A 168 -10.21 14.78 -5.84
CA LYS A 168 -10.80 14.45 -7.14
C LYS A 168 -11.33 13.01 -7.16
N ASP A 169 -10.51 12.04 -6.77
CA ASP A 169 -10.89 10.63 -6.76
C ASP A 169 -12.11 10.38 -5.85
N ASN A 170 -12.13 10.96 -4.64
CA ASN A 170 -13.27 10.82 -3.72
C ASN A 170 -14.54 11.53 -4.22
N SER A 171 -14.42 12.61 -4.99
CA SER A 171 -15.55 13.44 -5.44
C SER A 171 -16.09 13.05 -6.83
N GLU A 172 -15.28 12.38 -7.65
CA GLU A 172 -15.61 12.02 -9.04
C GLU A 172 -15.70 10.51 -9.28
N LEU A 173 -14.91 9.68 -8.59
CA LEU A 173 -14.83 8.23 -8.87
C LEU A 173 -15.65 7.37 -7.92
N ARG A 174 -15.96 7.86 -6.71
CA ARG A 174 -16.81 7.15 -5.76
C ARG A 174 -18.26 7.10 -6.21
N THR A 175 -18.89 5.96 -5.98
CA THR A 175 -20.34 5.81 -6.15
C THR A 175 -21.13 6.66 -5.14
N PHE A 176 -20.63 6.71 -3.90
CA PHE A 176 -21.14 7.60 -2.85
C PHE A 176 -20.07 8.65 -2.56
N ASP A 177 -20.02 9.68 -3.42
CA ASP A 177 -18.97 10.69 -3.43
C ASP A 177 -19.05 11.68 -2.26
N TYR A 178 -17.89 12.28 -1.96
CA TYR A 178 -17.76 13.35 -1.00
C TYR A 178 -16.50 14.20 -1.29
N ASN A 179 -16.53 15.47 -0.90
CA ASN A 179 -15.44 16.41 -1.19
C ASN A 179 -14.42 16.48 -0.04
N SER A 180 -13.51 15.51 0.00
CA SER A 180 -12.42 15.46 0.98
C SER A 180 -11.25 14.66 0.44
N TYR A 181 -10.04 14.95 0.90
CA TYR A 181 -8.86 14.13 0.56
C TYR A 181 -8.73 12.89 1.44
N TYR A 182 -9.49 12.81 2.54
CA TYR A 182 -9.45 11.68 3.46
C TYR A 182 -10.26 10.50 2.92
N GLY A 183 -9.71 9.30 3.04
CA GLY A 183 -10.49 8.06 2.88
C GLY A 183 -11.44 7.83 4.05
N ARG A 184 -12.31 6.83 3.91
CA ARG A 184 -13.13 6.34 5.03
C ARG A 184 -12.24 5.73 6.10
N THR A 185 -12.56 5.97 7.37
CA THR A 185 -11.93 5.32 8.51
C THR A 185 -12.29 3.84 8.55
N GLY A 186 -11.50 2.99 9.23
CA GLY A 186 -11.81 1.55 9.33
C GLY A 186 -13.22 1.28 9.86
N LYS A 187 -13.66 2.04 10.87
CA LYS A 187 -15.05 1.99 11.36
C LYS A 187 -16.07 2.35 10.27
N SER A 188 -15.82 3.42 9.51
CA SER A 188 -16.74 3.84 8.44
C SER A 188 -16.82 2.81 7.30
N VAL A 189 -15.70 2.12 7.01
CA VAL A 189 -15.65 1.01 6.04
C VAL A 189 -16.45 -0.20 6.57
N GLU A 190 -16.26 -0.57 7.84
CA GLU A 190 -16.98 -1.67 8.50
C GLU A 190 -18.49 -1.42 8.61
N GLU A 191 -18.89 -0.18 8.85
CA GLU A 191 -20.29 0.21 8.97
C GLU A 191 -20.91 0.54 7.60
N GLY A 192 -20.12 0.64 6.52
CA GLY A 192 -20.61 1.02 5.19
C GLY A 192 -21.21 2.44 5.17
N THR A 193 -20.58 3.38 5.88
CA THR A 193 -21.01 4.78 5.98
C THR A 193 -20.09 5.69 5.16
N TYR A 194 -20.65 6.76 4.60
CA TYR A 194 -19.94 7.70 3.73
C TYR A 194 -20.15 9.13 4.24
N PRO A 195 -19.12 9.99 4.29
CA PRO A 195 -19.27 11.38 4.69
C PRO A 195 -20.32 12.13 3.86
N GLY A 196 -21.27 12.81 4.52
CA GLY A 196 -22.36 13.54 3.83
C GLY A 196 -23.50 12.67 3.32
N TRP A 197 -23.58 11.42 3.78
CA TRP A 197 -24.66 10.49 3.46
C TRP A 197 -25.24 9.85 4.73
N THR A 198 -26.57 9.79 4.79
CA THR A 198 -27.33 9.13 5.84
C THR A 198 -27.86 7.78 5.36
N LYS A 199 -27.63 6.72 6.15
CA LYS A 199 -28.05 5.35 5.86
C LYS A 199 -29.20 4.91 6.78
N THR A 200 -30.16 4.17 6.24
CA THR A 200 -31.31 3.63 6.99
C THR A 200 -31.63 2.21 6.53
N ASP A 201 -31.84 1.29 7.48
CA ASP A 201 -32.28 -0.07 7.18
C ASP A 201 -33.73 -0.05 6.66
N VAL A 202 -33.92 -0.60 5.47
CA VAL A 202 -35.21 -0.70 4.77
C VAL A 202 -35.60 -2.15 4.47
N THR A 203 -34.91 -3.12 5.08
CA THR A 203 -35.10 -4.56 4.84
C THR A 203 -36.55 -5.01 5.03
N LYS A 204 -37.27 -4.38 5.96
CA LYS A 204 -38.68 -4.67 6.28
C LYS A 204 -39.70 -3.86 5.49
N ASN A 205 -39.27 -3.01 4.56
CA ASN A 205 -40.21 -2.29 3.71
C ASN A 205 -40.96 -3.27 2.80
N PRO A 206 -42.24 -3.01 2.47
CA PRO A 206 -43.06 -3.88 1.62
C PRO A 206 -42.42 -4.24 0.27
N GLU A 207 -41.60 -3.33 -0.27
CA GLU A 207 -40.86 -3.53 -1.52
C GLU A 207 -39.91 -4.74 -1.49
N TYR A 208 -39.30 -5.03 -0.34
CA TYR A 208 -38.33 -6.12 -0.16
C TYR A 208 -38.93 -7.38 0.47
N ALA A 209 -40.14 -7.32 1.00
CA ALA A 209 -40.81 -8.44 1.65
C ALA A 209 -40.95 -9.68 0.75
N LYS A 210 -41.10 -9.47 -0.57
CA LYS A 210 -41.20 -10.56 -1.57
C LYS A 210 -39.96 -11.45 -1.65
N TYR A 211 -38.80 -10.96 -1.23
CA TYR A 211 -37.54 -11.71 -1.21
C TYR A 211 -37.39 -12.62 0.02
N LYS A 212 -38.37 -12.62 0.94
CA LYS A 212 -38.46 -13.52 2.10
C LYS A 212 -37.20 -13.52 2.98
N ILE A 213 -36.61 -12.34 3.20
CA ILE A 213 -35.43 -12.16 4.07
C ILE A 213 -35.88 -12.14 5.54
N GLY A 214 -35.45 -13.16 6.29
CA GLY A 214 -35.66 -13.30 7.72
C GLY A 214 -34.73 -12.40 8.54
N ASP A 215 -35.09 -12.14 9.80
CA ASP A 215 -34.32 -11.25 10.69
C ASP A 215 -32.89 -11.73 10.96
N ASN A 216 -32.68 -13.04 10.89
CA ASN A 216 -31.41 -13.69 11.19
C ASN A 216 -30.66 -14.16 9.94
N ASP A 217 -31.08 -13.74 8.75
CA ASP A 217 -30.43 -14.17 7.50
C ASP A 217 -29.09 -13.44 7.26
N GLY A 218 -28.71 -12.45 8.05
CA GLY A 218 -27.48 -11.68 7.80
C GLY A 218 -27.50 -10.88 6.49
N ILE A 219 -28.69 -10.64 5.92
CA ILE A 219 -28.91 -9.88 4.69
C ILE A 219 -29.68 -8.60 5.04
N LYS A 220 -29.21 -7.45 4.55
CA LYS A 220 -29.87 -6.15 4.76
C LYS A 220 -29.97 -5.35 3.47
N PHE A 221 -31.13 -4.74 3.27
CA PHE A 221 -31.30 -3.64 2.32
C PHE A 221 -31.24 -2.33 3.07
N GLU A 222 -30.34 -1.45 2.67
CA GLU A 222 -30.12 -0.16 3.32
C GLU A 222 -30.28 0.96 2.29
N LEU A 223 -31.19 1.90 2.57
CA LEU A 223 -31.35 3.11 1.78
C LEU A 223 -30.31 4.12 2.26
N ILE A 224 -29.51 4.62 1.34
CA ILE A 224 -28.55 5.68 1.61
C ILE A 224 -28.95 6.93 0.84
N LYS A 225 -28.96 8.09 1.51
CA LYS A 225 -29.35 9.39 0.95
C LYS A 225 -28.27 10.44 1.22
N ARG A 226 -28.00 11.28 0.23
CA ARG A 226 -27.11 12.42 0.39
C ARG A 226 -27.78 13.44 1.30
N ASP A 227 -27.04 13.94 2.27
CA ASP A 227 -27.57 14.91 3.25
C ASP A 227 -27.94 16.24 2.59
N VAL A 228 -27.14 16.67 1.60
CA VAL A 228 -27.37 17.88 0.79
C VAL A 228 -27.48 17.51 -0.69
N PRO A 229 -28.68 17.51 -1.29
CA PRO A 229 -28.87 17.07 -2.68
C PRO A 229 -28.07 17.88 -3.71
N ASP A 230 -27.54 17.20 -4.73
CA ASP A 230 -26.88 17.79 -5.90
C ASP A 230 -27.58 17.31 -7.19
N PRO A 231 -28.18 18.20 -8.02
CA PRO A 231 -28.91 17.80 -9.23
C PRO A 231 -28.03 17.16 -10.31
N LYS A 232 -26.71 17.28 -10.23
CA LYS A 232 -25.76 16.71 -11.19
C LYS A 232 -25.21 15.35 -10.77
N LYS A 233 -25.51 14.90 -9.54
CA LYS A 233 -24.95 13.67 -8.96
C LYS A 233 -26.03 12.75 -8.41
N ARG A 234 -25.61 11.54 -8.03
CA ARG A 234 -26.46 10.60 -7.28
C ARG A 234 -26.84 11.21 -5.93
N ASN A 235 -28.12 11.14 -5.58
CA ASN A 235 -28.65 11.63 -4.29
C ASN A 235 -29.19 10.52 -3.39
N GLN A 236 -29.38 9.32 -3.93
CA GLN A 236 -29.77 8.15 -3.16
C GLN A 236 -29.31 6.86 -3.85
N GLY A 237 -29.25 5.78 -3.09
CA GLY A 237 -28.97 4.44 -3.58
C GLY A 237 -29.42 3.37 -2.59
N ILE A 238 -29.38 2.12 -3.05
CA ILE A 238 -29.63 0.95 -2.20
C ILE A 238 -28.32 0.18 -2.03
N ILE A 239 -27.96 -0.11 -0.78
CA ILE A 239 -26.88 -0.99 -0.40
C ILE A 239 -27.49 -2.34 -0.02
N LEU A 240 -27.05 -3.42 -0.66
CA LEU A 240 -27.35 -4.79 -0.26
C LEU A 240 -26.14 -5.34 0.51
N THR A 241 -26.26 -5.43 1.82
CA THR A 241 -25.23 -6.01 2.68
C THR A 241 -25.53 -7.48 2.93
N ILE A 242 -24.55 -8.36 2.71
CA ILE A 242 -24.64 -9.81 2.91
C ILE A 242 -23.48 -10.24 3.81
N ASP A 243 -23.80 -10.86 4.94
CA ASP A 243 -22.82 -11.47 5.83
C ASP A 243 -22.55 -12.92 5.43
N ALA A 244 -21.37 -13.18 4.88
CA ALA A 244 -20.94 -14.51 4.46
C ALA A 244 -20.66 -15.47 5.63
N GLU A 245 -20.47 -14.96 6.85
CA GLU A 245 -20.36 -15.77 8.06
C GLU A 245 -21.72 -16.39 8.43
N ASN A 246 -22.82 -15.77 8.00
CA ASN A 246 -24.17 -16.28 8.21
C ASN A 246 -24.52 -17.36 7.17
N GLU A 247 -24.57 -18.63 7.61
CA GLU A 247 -24.84 -19.77 6.72
C GLU A 247 -26.18 -19.67 5.99
N ALA A 248 -27.23 -19.21 6.67
CA ALA A 248 -28.57 -19.06 6.09
C ALA A 248 -28.59 -17.98 5.00
N GLY A 249 -27.94 -16.84 5.26
CA GLY A 249 -27.77 -15.76 4.29
C GLY A 249 -26.95 -16.16 3.09
N TYR A 250 -25.80 -16.79 3.32
CA TYR A 250 -24.92 -17.28 2.27
C TYR A 250 -25.67 -18.25 1.34
N ALA A 251 -26.42 -19.21 1.89
CA ALA A 251 -27.21 -20.17 1.10
C ALA A 251 -28.30 -19.49 0.24
N LYS A 252 -28.90 -18.40 0.71
CA LYS A 252 -29.94 -17.63 -0.01
C LYS A 252 -29.39 -16.65 -1.04
N THR A 253 -28.11 -16.27 -0.93
CA THR A 253 -27.52 -15.15 -1.67
C THR A 253 -27.63 -15.30 -3.18
N LEU A 254 -27.32 -16.49 -3.71
CA LEU A 254 -27.37 -16.74 -5.15
C LEU A 254 -28.80 -16.59 -5.71
N GLU A 255 -29.78 -17.14 -5.01
CA GLU A 255 -31.19 -17.03 -5.39
C GLU A 255 -31.65 -15.57 -5.32
N LEU A 256 -31.32 -14.87 -4.24
CA LEU A 256 -31.66 -13.46 -4.04
C LEU A 256 -31.12 -12.58 -5.18
N ILE A 257 -29.84 -12.72 -5.53
CA ILE A 257 -29.23 -11.95 -6.62
C ILE A 257 -29.95 -12.22 -7.95
N ASN A 258 -30.29 -13.49 -8.23
CA ASN A 258 -31.03 -13.84 -9.44
C ASN A 258 -32.44 -13.25 -9.44
N GLN A 259 -33.14 -13.24 -8.30
CA GLN A 259 -34.46 -12.61 -8.16
C GLN A 259 -34.39 -11.09 -8.36
N LEU A 260 -33.40 -10.41 -7.75
CA LEU A 260 -33.18 -8.97 -7.93
C LEU A 260 -32.91 -8.61 -9.39
N LYS A 261 -32.10 -9.42 -10.08
CA LYS A 261 -31.81 -9.27 -11.50
C LYS A 261 -33.04 -9.51 -12.38
N ALA A 262 -33.84 -10.55 -12.09
CA ALA A 262 -35.09 -10.83 -12.80
C ALA A 262 -36.11 -9.69 -12.63
N ASP A 263 -36.20 -9.14 -11.43
CA ASP A 263 -37.05 -8.00 -11.10
C ASP A 263 -36.53 -6.66 -11.61
N LYS A 264 -35.32 -6.62 -12.18
CA LYS A 264 -34.61 -5.40 -12.58
C LYS A 264 -34.50 -4.39 -11.43
N LYS A 265 -34.38 -4.89 -10.19
CA LYS A 265 -34.22 -4.04 -9.02
C LYS A 265 -32.82 -3.43 -9.02
N GLU A 266 -32.74 -2.09 -9.07
CA GLU A 266 -31.46 -1.40 -8.99
C GLU A 266 -30.90 -1.53 -7.56
N ILE A 267 -29.71 -2.15 -7.47
CA ILE A 267 -28.86 -2.15 -6.28
C ILE A 267 -27.63 -1.35 -6.64
N THR A 268 -27.38 -0.29 -5.87
CA THR A 268 -26.27 0.63 -6.11
C THR A 268 -24.96 0.05 -5.59
N SER A 269 -24.99 -0.61 -4.43
CA SER A 269 -23.81 -1.24 -3.83
C SER A 269 -24.12 -2.66 -3.37
N TYR A 270 -23.29 -3.60 -3.79
CA TYR A 270 -23.27 -4.95 -3.23
C TYR A 270 -22.10 -5.03 -2.24
N ARG A 271 -22.42 -5.28 -0.97
CA ARG A 271 -21.45 -5.33 0.11
C ARG A 271 -21.45 -6.72 0.75
N ILE A 272 -20.42 -7.51 0.47
CA ILE A 272 -20.32 -8.89 0.97
C ILE A 272 -19.21 -8.93 2.01
N ILE A 273 -19.60 -9.10 3.27
CA ILE A 273 -18.69 -9.08 4.41
C ILE A 273 -18.32 -10.50 4.88
N ASN A 274 -17.20 -10.64 5.58
CA ASN A 274 -16.76 -11.88 6.23
C ASN A 274 -16.55 -13.09 5.29
N ILE A 275 -16.11 -12.86 4.05
CA ILE A 275 -15.88 -13.93 3.06
C ILE A 275 -14.79 -14.87 3.56
N GLY A 276 -15.13 -16.15 3.69
CA GLY A 276 -14.18 -17.20 4.08
C GLY A 276 -13.92 -17.30 5.59
N ARG A 277 -14.65 -16.55 6.43
CA ARG A 277 -14.43 -16.49 7.88
C ARG A 277 -14.63 -17.83 8.60
N ASN A 278 -15.74 -18.50 8.31
CA ASN A 278 -16.04 -19.83 8.88
C ASN A 278 -15.41 -20.97 8.08
N ASN A 279 -15.08 -20.72 6.80
CA ASN A 279 -14.51 -21.72 5.91
C ASN A 279 -13.62 -21.03 4.87
N ALA A 280 -12.30 -21.21 4.96
CA ALA A 280 -11.35 -20.62 4.02
C ALA A 280 -11.57 -21.03 2.55
N ASN A 281 -12.29 -22.13 2.32
CA ASN A 281 -12.65 -22.65 1.00
C ASN A 281 -14.09 -22.29 0.58
N GLN A 282 -14.78 -21.41 1.31
CA GLN A 282 -16.11 -20.92 0.95
C GLN A 282 -16.07 -20.29 -0.46
N SER A 283 -16.83 -20.86 -1.39
CA SER A 283 -16.77 -20.45 -2.79
C SER A 283 -17.77 -19.34 -3.09
N PHE A 284 -17.30 -18.28 -3.78
CA PHE A 284 -18.16 -17.19 -4.24
C PHE A 284 -18.27 -17.12 -5.76
N ILE A 285 -17.63 -18.04 -6.48
CA ILE A 285 -17.54 -17.98 -7.96
C ILE A 285 -18.93 -17.90 -8.62
N ASN A 286 -19.92 -18.65 -8.13
CA ASN A 286 -21.28 -18.65 -8.70
C ASN A 286 -22.06 -17.39 -8.29
N ILE A 287 -21.86 -16.90 -7.07
CA ILE A 287 -22.47 -15.65 -6.58
C ILE A 287 -21.95 -14.47 -7.42
N PHE A 288 -20.64 -14.36 -7.61
CA PHE A 288 -20.03 -13.29 -8.38
C PHE A 288 -20.40 -13.33 -9.86
N LYS A 289 -20.53 -14.54 -10.45
CA LYS A 289 -21.07 -14.69 -11.82
C LYS A 289 -22.51 -14.17 -11.94
N ALA A 290 -23.33 -14.40 -10.91
CA ALA A 290 -24.74 -14.03 -10.90
C ALA A 290 -24.98 -12.53 -10.69
N LEU A 291 -24.03 -11.79 -10.12
CA LEU A 291 -24.10 -10.33 -9.99
C LEU A 291 -24.47 -9.66 -11.33
N PRO A 292 -25.14 -8.49 -11.31
CA PRO A 292 -25.51 -7.79 -12.53
C PRO A 292 -24.27 -7.38 -13.32
N ASP A 293 -24.41 -7.24 -14.65
CA ASP A 293 -23.26 -6.95 -15.52
C ASP A 293 -22.72 -5.53 -15.35
N LYS A 294 -23.52 -4.62 -14.78
CA LYS A 294 -23.11 -3.26 -14.39
C LYS A 294 -23.33 -3.07 -12.90
N ILE A 295 -22.29 -2.69 -12.19
CA ILE A 295 -22.27 -2.56 -10.74
C ILE A 295 -21.64 -1.20 -10.40
N PRO A 296 -22.40 -0.23 -9.87
CA PRO A 296 -21.80 1.03 -9.45
C PRO A 296 -20.76 0.80 -8.35
N GLN A 297 -21.09 0.02 -7.31
CA GLN A 297 -20.13 -0.31 -6.26
C GLN A 297 -20.17 -1.78 -5.85
N LEU A 298 -18.99 -2.38 -5.70
CA LEU A 298 -18.80 -3.70 -5.12
C LEU A 298 -17.79 -3.62 -3.98
N GLU A 299 -18.20 -3.99 -2.77
CA GLU A 299 -17.32 -4.10 -1.60
C GLU A 299 -17.23 -5.55 -1.13
N LEU A 300 -16.02 -6.10 -1.11
CA LEU A 300 -15.76 -7.49 -0.72
C LEU A 300 -14.77 -7.53 0.46
N PHE A 301 -15.16 -8.17 1.56
CA PHE A 301 -14.31 -8.28 2.76
C PHE A 301 -13.84 -9.72 2.91
N PHE A 302 -12.58 -9.97 2.57
CA PHE A 302 -11.95 -11.29 2.68
C PHE A 302 -11.34 -11.48 4.06
N GLU A 303 -11.61 -12.62 4.67
CA GLU A 303 -11.04 -13.01 5.96
C GLU A 303 -9.93 -14.07 5.80
N THR A 304 -9.68 -14.51 4.56
CA THR A 304 -8.60 -15.43 4.19
C THR A 304 -7.97 -15.02 2.86
N HIS A 305 -6.77 -15.52 2.57
CA HIS A 305 -6.05 -15.26 1.31
C HIS A 305 -6.66 -15.95 0.07
N ASN A 306 -7.82 -16.61 0.20
CA ASN A 306 -8.49 -17.26 -0.91
C ASN A 306 -9.28 -16.23 -1.75
N THR A 307 -8.61 -15.71 -2.78
CA THR A 307 -9.15 -14.73 -3.72
C THR A 307 -9.64 -15.35 -5.04
N THR A 308 -9.65 -16.69 -5.15
CA THR A 308 -9.93 -17.44 -6.39
C THR A 308 -11.22 -17.02 -7.09
N SER A 309 -12.26 -16.70 -6.31
CA SER A 309 -13.57 -16.37 -6.86
C SER A 309 -13.59 -15.03 -7.62
N LEU A 310 -12.61 -14.13 -7.39
CA LEU A 310 -12.56 -12.82 -8.05
C LEU A 310 -12.51 -12.91 -9.58
N ILE A 311 -11.98 -14.00 -10.15
CA ILE A 311 -11.94 -14.18 -11.61
C ILE A 311 -13.33 -14.13 -12.26
N ALA A 312 -14.40 -14.46 -11.51
CA ALA A 312 -15.78 -14.34 -11.99
C ALA A 312 -16.22 -12.90 -12.29
N LEU A 313 -15.43 -11.90 -11.86
CA LEU A 313 -15.70 -10.49 -12.12
C LEU A 313 -15.14 -9.99 -13.45
N GLU A 314 -14.37 -10.80 -14.20
CA GLU A 314 -13.66 -10.38 -15.43
C GLU A 314 -14.55 -9.59 -16.41
N ASP A 315 -15.79 -10.04 -16.60
CA ASP A 315 -16.71 -9.45 -17.58
C ASP A 315 -17.72 -8.47 -16.98
N LYS A 316 -17.65 -8.19 -15.67
CA LYS A 316 -18.52 -7.24 -14.97
C LYS A 316 -17.97 -5.82 -15.09
N GLU A 317 -18.80 -4.89 -15.56
CA GLU A 317 -18.50 -3.46 -15.54
C GLU A 317 -18.71 -2.95 -14.10
N ILE A 318 -17.62 -2.57 -13.43
CA ILE A 318 -17.65 -2.11 -12.04
C ILE A 318 -17.11 -0.68 -11.98
N ASP A 319 -17.90 0.29 -11.51
CA ASP A 319 -17.43 1.68 -11.40
C ASP A 319 -16.43 1.82 -10.23
N GLU A 320 -16.80 1.33 -9.04
CA GLU A 320 -15.96 1.31 -7.83
C GLU A 320 -15.87 -0.11 -7.24
N LEU A 321 -14.68 -0.71 -7.28
CA LEU A 321 -14.37 -1.95 -6.55
C LEU A 321 -13.57 -1.63 -5.28
N SER A 322 -13.98 -2.20 -4.17
CA SER A 322 -13.26 -2.11 -2.90
C SER A 322 -13.02 -3.48 -2.29
N LEU A 323 -11.76 -3.77 -1.94
CA LEU A 323 -11.31 -5.06 -1.42
C LEU A 323 -10.73 -4.85 -0.03
N TYR A 324 -11.36 -5.45 0.98
CA TYR A 324 -11.05 -5.24 2.39
C TYR A 324 -10.75 -6.54 3.11
N THR A 325 -10.19 -6.40 4.31
CA THR A 325 -10.10 -7.46 5.32
C THR A 325 -10.28 -6.86 6.71
N THR A 326 -10.78 -7.63 7.67
CA THR A 326 -10.65 -7.28 9.10
C THR A 326 -9.51 -8.05 9.79
N GLY A 327 -8.79 -8.88 9.03
CA GLY A 327 -7.57 -9.55 9.44
C GLY A 327 -6.32 -8.70 9.23
N ASN A 328 -5.15 -9.35 9.18
CA ASN A 328 -3.87 -8.68 8.96
C ASN A 328 -3.67 -8.35 7.47
N SER A 329 -3.93 -7.11 7.05
CA SER A 329 -3.67 -6.68 5.66
C SER A 329 -2.18 -6.55 5.31
N ASN A 330 -1.29 -6.56 6.31
CA ASN A 330 0.16 -6.58 6.11
C ASN A 330 0.72 -8.01 6.01
N ALA A 331 -0.12 -9.05 6.16
CA ALA A 331 0.29 -10.41 5.88
C ALA A 331 0.58 -10.56 4.38
N GLY A 332 1.70 -11.19 4.01
CA GLY A 332 1.97 -11.57 2.63
C GLY A 332 1.03 -12.68 2.16
N GLY A 333 0.87 -12.85 0.84
CA GLY A 333 0.01 -13.87 0.24
C GLY A 333 -1.33 -13.35 -0.29
N TRP A 334 -1.62 -12.06 -0.17
CA TRP A 334 -2.75 -11.45 -0.89
C TRP A 334 -2.41 -11.36 -2.37
N SER A 335 -3.05 -12.24 -3.15
CA SER A 335 -2.86 -12.32 -4.60
C SER A 335 -4.12 -11.94 -5.37
N ILE A 336 -3.93 -11.31 -6.53
CA ILE A 336 -5.01 -10.91 -7.43
C ILE A 336 -4.77 -11.48 -8.84
N ASN A 337 -5.84 -12.01 -9.45
CA ASN A 337 -5.84 -12.29 -10.87
C ASN A 337 -6.10 -11.00 -11.65
N PRO A 338 -5.19 -10.52 -12.51
CA PRO A 338 -5.35 -9.24 -13.21
C PRO A 338 -6.64 -9.17 -14.04
N TRP A 339 -7.08 -10.30 -14.58
CA TRP A 339 -8.30 -10.38 -15.38
C TRP A 339 -9.57 -10.09 -14.58
N ALA A 340 -9.56 -10.31 -13.26
CA ALA A 340 -10.67 -9.94 -12.39
C ALA A 340 -10.97 -8.43 -12.39
N LEU A 341 -10.00 -7.59 -12.80
CA LEU A 341 -10.11 -6.14 -12.81
C LEU A 341 -10.31 -5.55 -14.22
N LYS A 342 -10.41 -6.39 -15.26
CA LYS A 342 -10.40 -5.98 -16.67
C LYS A 342 -11.39 -4.87 -17.02
N LYS A 343 -12.59 -4.92 -16.46
CA LYS A 343 -13.67 -3.92 -16.69
C LYS A 343 -14.01 -3.09 -15.44
N THR A 344 -13.10 -3.06 -14.48
CA THR A 344 -13.22 -2.19 -13.30
C THR A 344 -12.65 -0.82 -13.62
N ALA A 345 -13.48 0.22 -13.52
CA ALA A 345 -13.08 1.60 -13.79
C ALA A 345 -12.15 2.14 -12.69
N TRP A 346 -12.46 1.86 -11.43
CA TRP A 346 -11.64 2.29 -10.31
C TRP A 346 -11.60 1.26 -9.18
N VAL A 347 -10.39 0.92 -8.72
CA VAL A 347 -10.18 0.17 -7.48
C VAL A 347 -9.82 1.15 -6.38
N ASN A 348 -10.66 1.22 -5.35
CA ASN A 348 -10.49 2.14 -4.24
C ASN A 348 -9.28 1.74 -3.38
N MET A 349 -8.25 2.59 -3.41
CA MET A 349 -7.02 2.47 -2.62
C MET A 349 -6.81 3.67 -1.68
N ILE A 350 -7.87 4.45 -1.44
CA ILE A 350 -7.84 5.69 -0.63
C ILE A 350 -8.27 5.41 0.81
N ASP A 351 -9.18 4.45 1.01
CA ASP A 351 -9.67 4.10 2.33
C ASP A 351 -8.58 3.59 3.27
N TYR A 352 -8.94 3.57 4.55
CA TYR A 352 -8.04 3.24 5.65
C TYR A 352 -7.17 2.01 5.36
N ASN A 353 -5.87 2.19 5.57
CA ASN A 353 -4.87 1.13 5.57
C ASN A 353 -4.30 1.03 6.97
N VAL A 354 -4.35 -0.16 7.57
CA VAL A 354 -3.95 -0.41 8.95
C VAL A 354 -2.49 -0.01 9.19
N SER A 355 -2.25 0.72 10.29
CA SER A 355 -0.89 1.02 10.76
C SER A 355 -0.33 -0.16 11.54
N PHE A 356 0.99 -0.34 11.52
CA PHE A 356 1.70 -1.26 12.41
C PHE A 356 1.50 -0.93 13.91
N ASP A 357 0.99 0.26 14.23
CA ASP A 357 0.77 0.75 15.60
C ASP A 357 -0.45 0.14 16.30
N TYR A 358 -1.29 -0.62 15.59
CA TYR A 358 -2.47 -1.24 16.18
C TYR A 358 -2.10 -2.40 17.11
N LYS A 359 -2.79 -2.47 18.26
CA LYS A 359 -2.61 -3.58 19.20
C LYS A 359 -2.93 -4.91 18.50
N PRO A 360 -2.11 -5.96 18.69
CA PRO A 360 -2.42 -7.30 18.21
C PRO A 360 -3.84 -7.73 18.61
N GLY A 361 -4.62 -8.26 17.67
CA GLY A 361 -5.97 -8.76 17.90
C GLY A 361 -7.11 -7.73 17.74
N LEU A 362 -6.81 -6.45 17.50
CA LEU A 362 -7.86 -5.49 17.17
C LEU A 362 -8.37 -5.74 15.74
N ARG A 363 -9.67 -5.99 15.58
CA ARG A 363 -10.32 -6.10 14.27
C ARG A 363 -10.66 -4.71 13.77
N VAL A 364 -10.06 -4.32 12.66
CA VAL A 364 -10.32 -3.04 11.99
C VAL A 364 -10.40 -3.32 10.51
N ALA A 365 -11.49 -2.91 9.87
CA ALA A 365 -11.59 -3.01 8.43
C ALA A 365 -10.50 -2.14 7.77
N THR A 366 -9.72 -2.77 6.89
CA THR A 366 -8.59 -2.16 6.21
C THR A 366 -8.58 -2.64 4.76
N ARG A 367 -8.14 -1.78 3.84
CA ARG A 367 -8.00 -2.16 2.43
C ARG A 367 -6.92 -3.23 2.25
N LEU A 368 -7.11 -4.09 1.27
CA LEU A 368 -6.10 -5.06 0.84
C LEU A 368 -5.05 -4.38 -0.04
N GLY A 369 -3.78 -4.68 0.23
CA GLY A 369 -2.67 -4.42 -0.69
C GLY A 369 -2.28 -5.73 -1.37
N PHE A 370 -2.24 -5.73 -2.69
CA PHE A 370 -1.78 -6.89 -3.46
C PHE A 370 -0.31 -6.73 -3.79
N ASP A 371 0.50 -7.66 -3.30
CA ASP A 371 1.93 -7.75 -3.64
C ASP A 371 2.24 -9.02 -4.45
N ASP A 372 1.23 -9.87 -4.67
CA ASP A 372 1.31 -11.09 -5.47
C ASP A 372 0.30 -11.05 -6.64
N ILE A 373 0.71 -11.53 -7.81
CA ILE A 373 -0.17 -11.78 -8.97
C ILE A 373 -0.52 -13.26 -8.98
N ALA A 374 -1.79 -13.61 -9.19
CA ALA A 374 -2.21 -15.00 -9.33
C ALA A 374 -2.87 -15.26 -10.68
N PHE A 375 -2.92 -16.53 -11.08
CA PHE A 375 -3.68 -17.00 -12.24
C PHE A 375 -4.46 -18.24 -11.85
N GLU A 376 -5.55 -18.53 -12.56
CA GLU A 376 -6.36 -19.72 -12.37
C GLU A 376 -6.10 -20.73 -13.49
N ASP A 377 -6.40 -22.01 -13.27
CA ASP A 377 -6.23 -23.06 -14.30
C ASP A 377 -6.92 -22.75 -15.63
N SER A 378 -8.02 -21.98 -15.59
CA SER A 378 -8.71 -21.50 -16.79
C SER A 378 -7.91 -20.51 -17.63
N ASP A 379 -6.86 -19.91 -17.07
CA ASP A 379 -6.00 -18.97 -17.78
C ASP A 379 -4.92 -19.64 -18.63
N PHE A 380 -4.77 -20.97 -18.54
CA PHE A 380 -3.79 -21.73 -19.30
C PHE A 380 -4.34 -23.06 -19.83
N ASP A 381 -4.40 -23.17 -21.14
CA ASP A 381 -4.90 -24.38 -21.81
C ASP A 381 -3.88 -25.55 -21.77
N GLY A 382 -2.60 -25.27 -21.47
CA GLY A 382 -1.50 -26.22 -21.50
C GLY A 382 -0.48 -25.96 -22.61
N LYS A 383 -0.72 -24.98 -23.48
CA LYS A 383 0.11 -24.67 -24.66
C LYS A 383 0.36 -23.17 -24.82
N ASP A 384 -0.68 -22.35 -24.73
CA ASP A 384 -0.61 -20.92 -25.00
C ASP A 384 -0.48 -20.08 -23.73
N PHE A 385 0.65 -19.39 -23.60
CA PHE A 385 0.93 -18.49 -22.47
C PHE A 385 0.41 -17.07 -22.68
N SER A 386 -0.23 -16.76 -23.81
CA SER A 386 -0.65 -15.40 -24.16
C SER A 386 -1.55 -14.77 -23.10
N ARG A 387 -2.50 -15.52 -22.55
CA ARG A 387 -3.42 -14.99 -21.52
C ARG A 387 -2.69 -14.63 -20.21
N ILE A 388 -1.77 -15.47 -19.76
CA ILE A 388 -0.96 -15.18 -18.57
C ILE A 388 -0.01 -14.01 -18.84
N ASN A 389 0.70 -14.02 -19.97
CA ASN A 389 1.64 -12.96 -20.33
C ASN A 389 0.94 -11.60 -20.51
N ASN A 390 -0.26 -11.57 -21.08
CA ASN A 390 -1.07 -10.36 -21.17
C ASN A 390 -1.53 -9.88 -19.78
N GLY A 391 -1.85 -10.79 -18.86
CA GLY A 391 -2.14 -10.45 -17.47
C GLY A 391 -0.93 -9.86 -16.74
N LEU A 392 0.25 -10.48 -16.87
CA LEU A 392 1.51 -9.93 -16.34
C LEU A 392 1.80 -8.55 -16.92
N ARG A 393 1.61 -8.39 -18.24
CA ARG A 393 1.80 -7.11 -18.93
C ARG A 393 0.84 -6.03 -18.43
N MET A 394 -0.42 -6.40 -18.17
CA MET A 394 -1.43 -5.51 -17.61
C MET A 394 -0.95 -4.89 -16.30
N VAL A 395 -0.44 -5.72 -15.38
CA VAL A 395 0.03 -5.28 -14.06
C VAL A 395 1.31 -4.46 -14.15
N TYR A 396 2.30 -4.94 -14.91
CA TYR A 396 3.65 -4.40 -14.84
C TYR A 396 3.90 -3.13 -15.64
N TRP A 397 3.13 -2.89 -16.71
CA TRP A 397 3.40 -1.77 -17.63
C TRP A 397 2.16 -1.05 -18.15
N VAL A 398 0.97 -1.68 -18.20
CA VAL A 398 -0.23 -1.03 -18.79
C VAL A 398 -1.04 -0.25 -17.76
N ARG A 399 -1.33 -0.88 -16.61
CA ARG A 399 -2.13 -0.30 -15.52
C ARG A 399 -1.28 -0.05 -14.27
N ASN A 400 0.04 -0.02 -14.40
CA ASN A 400 0.95 0.10 -13.25
C ASN A 400 0.92 1.50 -12.57
N ASN A 401 0.23 2.46 -13.18
CA ASN A 401 -0.08 3.75 -12.57
C ASN A 401 -1.27 3.67 -11.60
N GLU A 402 -2.06 2.59 -11.64
CA GLU A 402 -3.11 2.32 -10.67
C GLU A 402 -2.52 1.77 -9.37
N ARG A 403 -2.94 2.35 -8.24
CA ARG A 403 -2.41 2.02 -6.91
C ARG A 403 -2.52 0.55 -6.52
N VAL A 404 -3.51 -0.17 -7.06
CA VAL A 404 -3.70 -1.60 -6.84
C VAL A 404 -2.55 -2.45 -7.39
N PHE A 405 -1.85 -1.95 -8.42
CA PHE A 405 -0.74 -2.62 -9.10
C PHE A 405 0.63 -2.02 -8.77
N GLN A 406 0.75 -1.28 -7.67
CA GLN A 406 1.99 -0.60 -7.27
C GLN A 406 2.73 -1.27 -6.11
N GLY A 407 2.28 -2.42 -5.62
CA GLY A 407 2.90 -3.11 -4.49
C GLY A 407 3.08 -2.21 -3.26
N GLY A 408 4.09 -2.51 -2.44
CA GLY A 408 4.33 -1.82 -1.17
C GLY A 408 4.98 -0.43 -1.25
N LEU A 409 5.67 -0.08 -2.34
CA LEU A 409 6.45 1.17 -2.44
C LEU A 409 5.72 2.29 -3.22
N GLY A 410 4.57 2.00 -3.80
CA GLY A 410 3.69 2.99 -4.42
C GLY A 410 4.12 3.48 -5.79
N ALA A 411 3.49 4.58 -6.23
CA ALA A 411 3.53 5.08 -7.61
C ALA A 411 4.86 5.65 -8.10
N GLY A 412 5.91 5.66 -7.28
CA GLY A 412 7.12 6.43 -7.56
C GLY A 412 6.84 7.93 -7.68
N LEU A 413 7.74 8.66 -8.36
CA LEU A 413 7.64 10.12 -8.51
C LEU A 413 6.88 10.55 -9.78
N LYS A 414 6.82 9.70 -10.82
CA LYS A 414 6.26 10.05 -12.15
C LYS A 414 5.52 8.88 -12.81
N PRO A 415 4.43 8.38 -12.21
CA PRO A 415 3.80 7.13 -12.62
C PRO A 415 3.31 7.07 -14.06
N ASP A 416 2.86 8.19 -14.61
CA ASP A 416 2.23 8.25 -15.95
C ASP A 416 3.21 8.57 -17.08
N ARG A 417 4.50 8.76 -16.78
CA ARG A 417 5.54 9.12 -17.77
C ARG A 417 6.81 8.28 -17.66
N ASN A 418 6.94 7.50 -16.59
CA ASN A 418 8.09 6.65 -16.34
C ASN A 418 7.64 5.31 -15.73
N GLU A 419 6.92 4.52 -16.52
CA GLU A 419 6.34 3.25 -16.09
C GLU A 419 7.43 2.32 -15.51
N GLY A 420 8.66 2.40 -16.03
CA GLY A 420 9.82 1.63 -15.56
C GLY A 420 10.31 1.95 -14.14
N GLU A 421 9.92 3.09 -13.55
CA GLU A 421 10.28 3.48 -12.18
C GLU A 421 9.16 3.23 -11.15
N ASN A 422 7.97 2.83 -11.60
CA ASN A 422 6.88 2.48 -10.70
C ASN A 422 7.23 1.20 -9.94
N SER A 423 6.81 1.15 -8.67
CA SER A 423 6.75 -0.11 -7.94
C SER A 423 5.65 -1.01 -8.51
N TYR A 424 5.70 -2.29 -8.17
CA TYR A 424 4.89 -3.34 -8.76
C TYR A 424 4.83 -4.56 -7.81
N PRO A 425 3.80 -5.42 -7.93
CA PRO A 425 3.75 -6.69 -7.24
C PRO A 425 4.97 -7.56 -7.54
N VAL A 426 5.71 -7.95 -6.51
CA VAL A 426 6.94 -8.75 -6.65
C VAL A 426 6.72 -10.25 -6.48
N GLY A 427 5.51 -10.69 -6.18
CA GLY A 427 5.16 -12.10 -6.10
C GLY A 427 4.36 -12.61 -7.30
N LEU A 428 4.55 -13.89 -7.61
CA LEU A 428 3.75 -14.64 -8.57
C LEU A 428 3.28 -15.94 -7.94
N ASP A 429 1.96 -16.12 -7.86
CA ASP A 429 1.29 -17.29 -7.32
C ASP A 429 0.72 -18.15 -8.47
N LEU A 430 1.45 -19.22 -8.79
CA LEU A 430 1.04 -20.26 -9.74
C LEU A 430 0.49 -21.50 -9.03
N SER A 431 0.20 -21.41 -7.72
CA SER A 431 -0.33 -22.53 -6.92
C SER A 431 -1.71 -23.01 -7.37
N ARG A 432 -2.37 -22.26 -8.25
CA ARG A 432 -3.70 -22.54 -8.81
C ARG A 432 -3.68 -22.87 -10.30
N VAL A 433 -2.49 -22.88 -10.92
CA VAL A 433 -2.27 -23.28 -12.32
C VAL A 433 -1.52 -24.61 -12.34
N THR A 434 -2.26 -25.71 -12.22
CA THR A 434 -1.77 -27.09 -12.06
C THR A 434 -0.80 -27.53 -13.15
N LYS A 435 -0.99 -27.00 -14.36
CA LYS A 435 -0.22 -27.35 -15.56
C LYS A 435 1.11 -26.60 -15.70
N ILE A 436 1.37 -25.57 -14.89
CA ILE A 436 2.63 -24.80 -14.96
C ILE A 436 3.57 -25.26 -13.83
N LYS A 437 4.80 -25.62 -14.21
CA LYS A 437 5.83 -26.11 -13.27
C LYS A 437 7.00 -25.12 -13.09
N SER A 438 7.10 -24.09 -13.92
CA SER A 438 8.20 -23.14 -13.88
C SER A 438 7.80 -21.76 -14.45
N LEU A 439 8.78 -20.87 -14.62
CA LEU A 439 8.59 -19.57 -15.30
C LEU A 439 8.87 -19.64 -16.81
N ARG A 440 8.96 -20.86 -17.38
CA ARG A 440 9.12 -21.07 -18.82
C ARG A 440 8.06 -20.30 -19.61
N ASN A 441 8.49 -19.62 -20.66
CA ASN A 441 7.66 -18.80 -21.56
C ASN A 441 6.93 -17.60 -20.91
N LEU A 442 7.16 -17.33 -19.62
CA LEU A 442 6.63 -16.13 -18.97
C LEU A 442 7.52 -14.92 -19.26
N ILE A 443 6.88 -13.80 -19.59
CA ILE A 443 7.54 -12.58 -20.06
C ILE A 443 7.58 -11.53 -18.94
N PHE A 444 8.79 -11.15 -18.55
CA PHE A 444 9.05 -10.14 -17.51
C PHE A 444 9.77 -8.88 -18.04
N SER A 445 9.83 -8.73 -19.36
CA SER A 445 10.31 -7.53 -20.04
C SER A 445 9.16 -6.83 -20.78
N ASP A 446 9.22 -5.51 -20.88
CA ASP A 446 8.24 -4.78 -21.68
C ASP A 446 8.55 -4.97 -23.17
N ILE A 447 7.69 -5.72 -23.85
CA ILE A 447 7.82 -6.01 -25.28
C ILE A 447 7.44 -4.83 -26.18
N GLU A 448 6.64 -3.88 -25.68
CA GLU A 448 6.21 -2.70 -26.45
C GLU A 448 7.15 -1.51 -26.24
N LYS A 449 7.71 -1.38 -25.03
CA LYS A 449 8.66 -0.31 -24.68
C LYS A 449 9.92 -0.90 -24.02
N PRO A 450 10.88 -1.43 -24.81
CA PRO A 450 12.08 -2.09 -24.29
C PRO A 450 13.02 -1.21 -23.45
N SER A 451 12.83 0.11 -23.44
CA SER A 451 13.54 1.02 -22.54
C SER A 451 13.10 0.88 -21.07
N ASN A 452 11.93 0.28 -20.81
CA ASN A 452 11.51 -0.08 -19.46
C ASN A 452 12.36 -1.23 -18.92
N LYS A 453 12.76 -1.11 -17.65
CA LYS A 453 13.52 -2.17 -16.98
C LYS A 453 12.66 -3.44 -16.85
N PRO A 454 13.24 -4.64 -17.03
CA PRO A 454 12.57 -5.89 -16.71
C PRO A 454 12.13 -5.93 -15.25
N ARG A 455 11.00 -6.59 -14.99
CA ARG A 455 10.49 -6.85 -13.65
C ARG A 455 11.12 -8.10 -13.08
N LYS A 456 11.36 -8.09 -11.78
CA LYS A 456 11.89 -9.25 -11.06
C LYS A 456 10.89 -9.75 -10.05
N LEU A 457 10.99 -11.02 -9.73
CA LEU A 457 10.22 -11.63 -8.66
C LEU A 457 11.03 -11.72 -7.38
N VAL A 458 10.37 -11.60 -6.24
CA VAL A 458 10.92 -11.94 -4.92
C VAL A 458 10.22 -13.20 -4.40
N ARG A 459 8.95 -13.42 -4.74
CA ARG A 459 8.20 -14.61 -4.31
C ARG A 459 7.63 -15.35 -5.50
N LEU A 460 7.72 -16.67 -5.45
CA LEU A 460 7.08 -17.57 -6.41
C LEU A 460 6.40 -18.71 -5.64
N VAL A 461 5.13 -18.95 -5.91
CA VAL A 461 4.42 -20.13 -5.40
C VAL A 461 4.14 -21.07 -6.57
N LEU A 462 4.59 -22.32 -6.48
CA LEU A 462 4.37 -23.35 -7.50
C LEU A 462 3.29 -24.33 -7.07
N TYR A 463 2.56 -24.88 -8.04
CA TYR A 463 1.64 -25.98 -7.79
C TYR A 463 2.41 -27.26 -7.43
N ASN A 464 2.14 -27.79 -6.25
CA ASN A 464 2.39 -29.19 -5.90
C ASN A 464 1.44 -29.62 -4.78
N ASP A 465 0.93 -30.84 -4.87
CA ASP A 465 -0.01 -31.44 -3.93
C ASP A 465 0.46 -32.79 -3.37
N SER A 466 1.72 -33.16 -3.62
CA SER A 466 2.34 -34.40 -3.14
C SER A 466 3.70 -34.16 -2.48
N GLU A 467 4.28 -35.20 -1.89
CA GLU A 467 5.65 -35.12 -1.33
C GLU A 467 6.72 -34.86 -2.42
N THR A 468 6.44 -35.27 -3.66
CA THR A 468 7.39 -35.25 -4.78
C THR A 468 7.01 -34.19 -5.81
N PHE A 469 7.83 -33.15 -5.95
CA PHE A 469 7.67 -32.18 -7.04
C PHE A 469 8.22 -32.75 -8.35
N GLU A 470 7.34 -32.92 -9.34
CA GLU A 470 7.70 -33.47 -10.65
C GLU A 470 7.91 -32.36 -11.70
N ILE A 471 9.05 -32.43 -12.41
CA ILE A 471 9.43 -31.53 -13.50
C ILE A 471 10.26 -32.31 -14.53
N ASP A 472 10.07 -32.07 -15.83
CA ASP A 472 10.89 -32.71 -16.86
C ASP A 472 12.15 -31.91 -17.21
N ALA A 473 13.15 -32.57 -17.81
CA ALA A 473 14.43 -31.97 -18.13
C ALA A 473 14.33 -30.82 -19.15
N ASP A 474 13.38 -30.88 -20.10
CA ASP A 474 13.14 -29.80 -21.06
C ASP A 474 12.54 -28.57 -20.37
N GLU A 475 11.56 -28.78 -19.49
CA GLU A 475 10.99 -27.73 -18.64
C GLU A 475 12.05 -27.08 -17.76
N LEU A 476 12.87 -27.88 -17.07
CA LEU A 476 13.91 -27.39 -16.17
C LEU A 476 15.02 -26.63 -16.90
N ASN A 477 15.40 -27.07 -18.10
CA ASN A 477 16.34 -26.37 -18.98
C ASN A 477 15.83 -24.97 -19.38
N ASN A 478 14.51 -24.78 -19.44
CA ASN A 478 13.86 -23.54 -19.86
C ASN A 478 13.09 -22.83 -18.72
N ALA A 479 13.31 -23.23 -17.46
CA ALA A 479 12.48 -22.85 -16.32
C ALA A 479 12.51 -21.36 -15.93
N ASN A 480 13.50 -20.63 -16.43
CA ASN A 480 13.64 -19.18 -16.26
C ASN A 480 13.61 -18.68 -14.79
N PHE A 481 14.09 -19.47 -13.83
CA PHE A 481 14.17 -19.03 -12.43
C PHE A 481 15.17 -17.88 -12.20
N GLY A 482 15.92 -17.47 -13.24
CA GLY A 482 16.79 -16.30 -13.20
C GLY A 482 16.09 -14.95 -13.10
N VAL A 483 14.78 -14.88 -13.29
CA VAL A 483 13.98 -13.67 -13.04
C VAL A 483 13.85 -13.34 -11.55
N ILE A 484 14.01 -14.33 -10.67
CA ILE A 484 13.90 -14.14 -9.23
C ILE A 484 15.14 -13.39 -8.72
N ASP A 485 14.94 -12.31 -7.97
CA ASP A 485 16.02 -11.46 -7.50
C ASP A 485 16.82 -12.11 -6.39
N THR A 486 18.09 -12.42 -6.63
CA THR A 486 18.99 -13.04 -5.65
C THR A 486 20.00 -12.04 -5.08
N GLY A 487 19.67 -10.73 -5.10
CA GLY A 487 20.52 -9.69 -4.53
C GLY A 487 20.75 -9.88 -3.02
N PRO A 488 21.83 -9.33 -2.45
CA PRO A 488 22.24 -9.58 -1.06
C PRO A 488 21.23 -9.14 0.01
N PHE A 489 20.30 -8.26 -0.35
CA PHE A 489 19.23 -7.77 0.53
C PHE A 489 17.86 -8.39 0.23
N SER A 490 17.76 -9.24 -0.81
CA SER A 490 16.50 -9.85 -1.21
C SER A 490 16.20 -11.07 -0.35
N ARG A 491 14.98 -11.13 0.20
CA ARG A 491 14.46 -12.30 0.93
C ARG A 491 13.66 -13.20 -0.02
N SER A 492 14.24 -13.49 -1.18
CA SER A 492 13.55 -14.26 -2.21
C SER A 492 13.25 -15.69 -1.80
N LYS A 493 12.10 -16.20 -2.25
CA LYS A 493 11.63 -17.55 -1.89
C LYS A 493 10.79 -18.17 -3.00
N ILE A 494 11.00 -19.47 -3.21
CA ILE A 494 10.06 -20.35 -3.90
C ILE A 494 9.34 -21.18 -2.83
N SER A 495 8.01 -21.27 -2.92
CA SER A 495 7.18 -22.13 -2.07
C SER A 495 6.24 -22.99 -2.90
N PHE A 496 5.66 -24.01 -2.28
CA PHE A 496 4.70 -24.91 -2.93
C PHE A 496 3.30 -24.76 -2.33
N ARG A 497 2.27 -25.06 -3.12
CA ARG A 497 0.85 -25.04 -2.68
C ARG A 497 0.62 -25.86 -1.40
N ASN A 498 1.20 -27.06 -1.33
CA ASN A 498 1.15 -27.92 -0.14
C ASN A 498 2.20 -27.59 0.93
N GLY A 499 2.79 -26.39 0.85
CA GLY A 499 3.74 -25.87 1.81
C GLY A 499 4.93 -26.80 2.02
N ASN A 500 5.09 -27.23 3.26
CA ASN A 500 6.19 -28.07 3.73
C ASN A 500 5.96 -29.57 3.48
N GLN A 501 4.98 -29.97 2.69
CA GLN A 501 4.86 -31.39 2.33
C GLN A 501 5.77 -31.77 1.16
N THR A 502 6.10 -30.82 0.27
CA THR A 502 7.08 -31.07 -0.80
C THR A 502 8.48 -31.28 -0.19
N ARG A 503 9.09 -32.44 -0.45
CA ARG A 503 10.40 -32.85 0.09
C ARG A 503 11.33 -33.49 -0.95
N LYS A 504 10.76 -34.05 -2.02
CA LYS A 504 11.49 -34.79 -3.05
C LYS A 504 11.32 -34.11 -4.41
N ILE A 505 12.27 -34.34 -5.33
CA ILE A 505 12.19 -33.85 -6.71
C ILE A 505 12.25 -35.05 -7.65
N LYS A 506 11.26 -35.20 -8.54
CA LYS A 506 11.31 -36.16 -9.64
C LYS A 506 11.66 -35.43 -10.92
N ILE A 507 12.76 -35.84 -11.57
CA ILE A 507 13.18 -35.30 -12.87
C ILE A 507 13.07 -36.40 -13.91
N THR A 508 12.33 -36.13 -14.99
CA THR A 508 12.08 -37.07 -16.09
C THR A 508 12.60 -36.56 -17.42
N SER A 509 12.91 -37.47 -18.33
CA SER A 509 13.26 -37.18 -19.71
C SER A 509 11.98 -37.04 -20.54
N LYS A 510 11.89 -35.99 -21.34
CA LYS A 510 10.73 -35.71 -22.21
C LYS A 510 11.19 -34.97 -23.46
N ASN A 511 10.44 -35.08 -24.56
CA ASN A 511 10.72 -34.40 -25.82
C ASN A 511 12.13 -34.65 -26.38
N GLY A 512 12.69 -35.85 -26.12
CA GLY A 512 14.06 -36.20 -26.54
C GLY A 512 15.18 -35.53 -25.71
N VAL A 513 14.84 -34.81 -24.64
CA VAL A 513 15.81 -34.22 -23.72
C VAL A 513 16.10 -35.21 -22.59
N THR A 514 17.29 -35.79 -22.62
CA THR A 514 17.75 -36.86 -21.71
C THR A 514 18.67 -36.37 -20.58
N LYS A 515 19.03 -35.08 -20.58
CA LYS A 515 19.94 -34.47 -19.60
C LYS A 515 19.69 -32.97 -19.41
N LEU A 516 20.15 -32.43 -18.30
CA LEU A 516 20.17 -30.99 -18.04
C LEU A 516 21.34 -30.33 -18.77
N ASN A 517 21.09 -29.19 -19.42
CA ASN A 517 22.13 -28.32 -19.93
C ASN A 517 22.60 -27.34 -18.84
N SER A 518 23.54 -26.44 -19.14
CA SER A 518 24.05 -25.47 -18.18
C SER A 518 22.93 -24.62 -17.54
N SER A 519 21.94 -24.20 -18.33
CA SER A 519 20.78 -23.44 -17.82
C SER A 519 19.88 -24.29 -16.93
N GLY A 520 19.68 -25.57 -17.25
CA GLY A 520 18.93 -26.50 -16.42
C GLY A 520 19.59 -26.75 -15.07
N LEU A 521 20.92 -26.87 -15.05
CA LEU A 521 21.69 -26.99 -13.81
C LEU A 521 21.58 -25.72 -12.95
N ASP A 522 21.68 -24.53 -13.55
CA ASP A 522 21.50 -23.27 -12.84
C ASP A 522 20.07 -23.10 -12.30
N ASN A 523 19.06 -23.47 -13.08
CA ASN A 523 17.66 -23.44 -12.65
C ASN A 523 17.41 -24.43 -11.50
N LEU A 524 17.97 -25.65 -11.58
CA LEU A 524 17.86 -26.63 -10.50
C LEU A 524 18.49 -26.10 -9.22
N GLN A 525 19.68 -25.51 -9.31
CA GLN A 525 20.36 -24.93 -8.15
C GLN A 525 19.56 -23.78 -7.55
N LYS A 526 18.99 -22.89 -8.38
CA LYS A 526 18.10 -21.81 -7.91
C LYS A 526 16.84 -22.37 -7.23
N LEU A 527 16.21 -23.40 -7.80
CA LEU A 527 15.06 -24.05 -7.19
C LEU A 527 15.38 -24.55 -5.78
N ILE A 528 16.47 -25.29 -5.61
CA ILE A 528 16.91 -25.83 -4.31
C ILE A 528 17.23 -24.70 -3.33
N THR A 529 18.00 -23.68 -3.77
CA THR A 529 18.41 -22.58 -2.89
C THR A 529 17.25 -21.69 -2.46
N LEU A 530 16.29 -21.43 -3.36
CA LEU A 530 15.16 -20.54 -3.08
C LEU A 530 13.98 -21.26 -2.41
N ALA A 531 13.82 -22.56 -2.60
CA ALA A 531 12.87 -23.41 -1.87
C ALA A 531 13.51 -24.08 -0.65
N ARG A 532 14.32 -23.34 0.11
CA ARG A 532 15.12 -23.85 1.26
C ARG A 532 14.30 -24.45 2.41
N ASP A 533 13.01 -24.13 2.49
CA ASP A 533 12.10 -24.70 3.49
C ASP A 533 11.62 -26.11 3.07
N ASN A 534 11.90 -26.49 1.83
CA ASN A 534 11.52 -27.76 1.21
C ASN A 534 12.73 -28.63 0.86
N PHE A 535 13.81 -28.00 0.37
CA PHE A 535 14.98 -28.69 -0.16
C PHE A 535 16.26 -28.26 0.56
N GLY A 536 17.20 -29.19 0.67
CA GLY A 536 18.53 -29.00 1.24
C GLY A 536 19.56 -29.99 0.67
N PRO A 537 20.71 -30.17 1.34
CA PRO A 537 21.75 -31.11 0.91
C PRO A 537 21.24 -32.56 0.78
N GLU A 538 20.32 -32.96 1.65
CA GLU A 538 19.73 -34.31 1.71
C GLU A 538 18.52 -34.51 0.78
N THR A 539 18.26 -33.56 -0.13
CA THR A 539 17.11 -33.68 -1.06
C THR A 539 17.26 -34.92 -1.91
N GLU A 540 16.23 -35.76 -1.89
CA GLU A 540 16.17 -36.97 -2.71
C GLU A 540 15.64 -36.66 -4.11
N PHE A 541 16.40 -37.10 -5.10
CA PHE A 541 16.08 -36.98 -6.52
C PHE A 541 15.58 -38.33 -7.04
N LYS A 542 14.35 -38.36 -7.54
CA LYS A 542 13.77 -39.52 -8.22
C LYS A 542 13.99 -39.37 -9.73
N VAL A 543 14.56 -40.38 -10.36
CA VAL A 543 14.75 -40.45 -11.81
C VAL A 543 14.19 -41.78 -12.32
N PRO A 544 13.36 -41.81 -13.37
CA PRO A 544 12.89 -43.07 -13.96
C PRO A 544 14.06 -44.01 -14.29
N ASN A 545 13.91 -45.31 -14.05
CA ASN A 545 14.96 -46.30 -14.35
C ASN A 545 15.32 -46.39 -15.85
N THR A 546 14.48 -45.83 -16.72
CA THR A 546 14.72 -45.65 -18.17
C THR A 546 15.67 -44.50 -18.50
N ASP A 547 15.85 -43.54 -17.59
CA ASP A 547 16.47 -42.24 -17.86
C ASP A 547 17.94 -42.23 -17.39
N LYS A 548 18.73 -43.15 -17.95
CA LYS A 548 20.10 -43.44 -17.49
C LYS A 548 21.04 -42.24 -17.54
N GLU A 549 20.98 -41.45 -18.61
CA GLU A 549 21.85 -40.26 -18.76
C GLU A 549 21.61 -39.20 -17.68
N LEU A 550 20.34 -38.96 -17.36
CA LEU A 550 19.94 -38.02 -16.32
C LEU A 550 20.36 -38.50 -14.93
N PHE A 551 20.16 -39.80 -14.65
CA PHE A 551 20.61 -40.44 -13.42
C PHE A 551 22.12 -40.24 -13.22
N GLU A 552 22.92 -40.65 -14.20
CA GLU A 552 24.39 -40.53 -14.14
C GLU A 552 24.85 -39.08 -14.00
N GLN A 553 24.17 -38.13 -14.65
CA GLN A 553 24.49 -36.71 -14.54
C GLN A 553 24.28 -36.19 -13.12
N LEU A 554 23.12 -36.48 -12.51
CA LEU A 554 22.79 -36.00 -11.17
C LEU A 554 23.66 -36.67 -10.10
N GLU A 555 24.00 -37.95 -10.28
CA GLU A 555 24.93 -38.67 -9.40
C GLU A 555 26.34 -38.05 -9.45
N LYS A 556 26.86 -37.74 -10.65
CA LYS A 556 28.16 -37.05 -10.84
C LYS A 556 28.19 -35.66 -10.20
N LEU A 557 27.04 -35.02 -10.02
CA LEU A 557 26.88 -33.74 -9.32
C LEU A 557 26.75 -33.89 -7.79
N GLY A 558 26.88 -35.11 -7.26
CA GLY A 558 26.80 -35.42 -5.83
C GLY A 558 25.39 -35.32 -5.26
N LYS A 559 24.35 -35.44 -6.10
CA LYS A 559 22.96 -35.47 -5.62
C LYS A 559 22.59 -36.86 -5.11
N LYS A 560 21.71 -36.95 -4.12
CA LYS A 560 21.13 -38.22 -3.65
C LYS A 560 20.05 -38.67 -4.66
N VAL A 561 20.42 -39.52 -5.62
CA VAL A 561 19.53 -39.98 -6.69
C VAL A 561 19.05 -41.41 -6.43
N ILE A 562 17.75 -41.67 -6.61
CA ILE A 562 17.16 -43.01 -6.62
C ILE A 562 16.45 -43.26 -7.96
N GLN A 563 16.57 -44.50 -8.45
CA GLN A 563 15.83 -44.92 -9.63
C GLN A 563 14.43 -45.40 -9.23
N VAL A 564 13.43 -44.98 -9.99
CA VAL A 564 12.00 -45.29 -9.75
C VAL A 564 11.34 -45.92 -10.98
N ASP A 565 10.19 -46.58 -10.78
CA ASP A 565 9.35 -47.01 -11.90
C ASP A 565 8.91 -45.76 -12.70
N PRO A 566 9.01 -45.74 -14.05
CA PRO A 566 8.53 -44.61 -14.85
C PRO A 566 7.08 -44.21 -14.55
N ASN A 567 6.23 -45.20 -14.20
CA ASN A 567 4.83 -45.03 -13.88
C ASN A 567 4.56 -44.78 -12.38
N GLU A 568 5.59 -44.69 -11.54
CA GLU A 568 5.45 -44.32 -10.14
C GLU A 568 4.82 -42.92 -10.08
N LYS A 569 3.54 -42.88 -9.69
CA LYS A 569 2.83 -41.65 -9.37
C LYS A 569 3.32 -41.16 -8.01
N ALA A 570 3.31 -39.85 -7.81
CA ALA A 570 3.54 -39.32 -6.48
C ALA A 570 2.50 -39.88 -5.51
N GLU A 571 2.96 -40.44 -4.39
CA GLU A 571 2.09 -40.99 -3.35
C GLU A 571 1.24 -39.86 -2.75
N PHE A 572 -0.08 -40.04 -2.77
CA PHE A 572 -1.02 -39.16 -2.09
C PHE A 572 -1.16 -39.67 -0.65
N GLU A 573 -0.37 -39.13 0.28
CA GLU A 573 -0.63 -39.33 1.70
C GLU A 573 -1.66 -38.29 2.16
N PHE A 574 -2.89 -38.73 2.44
CA PHE A 574 -3.80 -37.97 3.28
C PHE A 574 -3.34 -38.14 4.74
N SER A 575 -2.90 -37.05 5.37
CA SER A 575 -2.85 -36.91 6.82
C SER A 575 -3.69 -35.73 7.25
#